data_AF-A0AAV1IJ18-F1
#
_entry.id   AF-A0AAV1IJ18-F1
#
_cell.length_a   1.000
_cell.length_b   1.000
_cell.length_c   1.000
_cell.angle_alpha   90.00
_cell.angle_beta   90.00
_cell.angle_gamma   90.00
#
_symmetry.space_group_name_H-M   'P 1'
#
loop_
_entity.id
_entity.type
_entity.pdbx_description
1 polymer ?
#
loop_
_entity_poly.entity_id
_entity_poly.type
_entity_poly.pdbx_seq_one_letter_code
_entity_poly.pdbx_strand_id
1 'polypeptide(L)'
;MGTMNGFSGHQVNTSVVLDTRAGGYILAGGAAVLFPVVRVLLDKLVFMPLGRASFFPSEAELKKSDAKVDQKDLNNRLFKYKESFWKATVYTILVSLALYVSINESFFTDTRYFWLGCTEFPPCNYEVSRGLRLLYALELGYYIQAVPTLMFWEVRRKDFWENMAHHIATIGLITYSYQVNFVKVGAMVFLCHDVNDIFMEGAKMARYAEHKWLPTALFAVFMLSWFTSRIYYFPAYVIRSVYHEPIELVAKVYDINPHPHWEIFLTLLCFLFSLHLYWSYLILRIAWRQLFGDGQAEDVREED
;
A
#
# COMPACT_ATOMS: atom_id res chain seq x y z
N MET A 1 13.74 -37.58 37.72
CA MET A 1 14.41 -37.89 36.43
C MET A 1 13.36 -38.48 35.51
N GLY A 2 12.81 -37.67 34.61
CA GLY A 2 11.89 -38.10 33.56
C GLY A 2 12.34 -37.42 32.27
N THR A 3 12.98 -38.19 31.41
CA THR A 3 13.50 -37.76 30.10
C THR A 3 12.34 -37.57 29.12
N MET A 4 12.08 -36.32 28.72
CA MET A 4 11.31 -36.02 27.52
C MET A 4 12.23 -36.15 26.30
N ASN A 5 12.04 -37.20 25.51
CA ASN A 5 12.64 -37.33 24.19
C ASN A 5 11.57 -37.06 23.13
N GLY A 6 11.90 -36.21 22.15
CA GLY A 6 11.36 -36.35 20.80
C GLY A 6 10.46 -35.24 20.28
N PHE A 7 10.87 -33.97 20.31
CA PHE A 7 10.44 -33.03 19.27
C PHE A 7 11.36 -33.22 18.06
N SER A 8 10.94 -34.03 17.10
CA SER A 8 11.59 -34.09 15.79
C SER A 8 11.30 -32.79 15.05
N GLY A 9 12.27 -31.88 15.01
CA GLY A 9 12.23 -30.75 14.10
C GLY A 9 12.17 -31.29 12.67
N HIS A 10 11.10 -30.98 11.94
CA HIS A 10 11.12 -31.06 10.49
C HIS A 10 12.16 -30.05 10.03
N GLN A 11 13.35 -30.51 9.66
CA GLN A 11 14.32 -29.68 8.96
C GLN A 11 13.71 -29.30 7.62
N VAL A 12 13.21 -28.07 7.53
CA VAL A 12 12.74 -27.49 6.28
C VAL A 12 13.98 -27.35 5.38
N ASN A 13 14.03 -28.13 4.30
CA ASN A 13 15.16 -28.18 3.38
C ASN A 13 15.41 -26.79 2.78
N THR A 14 16.57 -26.20 3.05
CA THR A 14 16.95 -24.84 2.60
C THR A 14 16.85 -24.66 1.09
N SER A 15 17.03 -25.73 0.31
CA SER A 15 16.82 -25.72 -1.16
C SER A 15 15.37 -25.42 -1.56
N VAL A 16 14.37 -25.95 -0.84
CA VAL A 16 12.94 -25.70 -1.08
C VAL A 16 12.57 -24.26 -0.70
N VAL A 17 13.19 -23.72 0.36
CA VAL A 17 12.98 -22.32 0.78
C VAL A 17 13.55 -21.33 -0.24
N LEU A 18 14.70 -21.64 -0.86
CA LEU A 18 15.29 -20.80 -1.89
C LEU A 18 14.53 -20.85 -3.22
N ASP A 19 14.11 -22.05 -3.66
CA ASP A 19 13.36 -22.24 -4.89
C ASP A 19 11.99 -21.52 -4.86
N THR A 20 11.32 -21.58 -3.70
CA THR A 20 10.04 -20.88 -3.49
C THR A 20 10.15 -19.35 -3.52
N ARG A 21 11.33 -18.77 -3.26
CA ARG A 21 11.56 -17.32 -3.36
C ARG A 21 11.77 -16.86 -4.78
N ALA A 22 12.54 -17.62 -5.56
CA ALA A 22 12.75 -17.35 -6.97
C ALA A 22 11.41 -17.29 -7.71
N GLY A 23 10.50 -18.23 -7.43
CA GLY A 23 9.14 -18.21 -7.97
C GLY A 23 8.35 -16.94 -7.61
N GLY A 24 8.51 -16.42 -6.39
CA GLY A 24 7.88 -15.17 -5.95
C GLY A 24 8.37 -13.95 -6.73
N TYR A 25 9.68 -13.82 -6.95
CA TYR A 25 10.25 -12.72 -7.74
C TYR A 25 9.89 -12.81 -9.22
N ILE A 26 9.83 -14.02 -9.79
CA ILE A 26 9.35 -14.24 -11.16
C ILE A 26 7.90 -13.77 -11.29
N LEU A 27 7.04 -14.14 -10.33
CA LEU A 27 5.65 -13.70 -10.31
C LEU A 27 5.53 -12.18 -10.18
N ALA A 28 6.36 -11.55 -9.34
CA ALA A 28 6.40 -10.10 -9.21
C ALA A 28 6.82 -9.40 -10.51
N GLY A 29 7.84 -9.91 -11.19
CA GLY A 29 8.27 -9.40 -12.50
C GLY A 29 7.17 -9.54 -13.55
N GLY A 30 6.48 -10.69 -13.58
CA GLY A 30 5.31 -10.88 -14.43
C GLY A 30 4.18 -9.90 -14.12
N ALA A 31 3.88 -9.69 -12.84
CA ALA A 31 2.87 -8.73 -12.40
C ALA A 31 3.22 -7.28 -12.79
N ALA A 32 4.48 -6.87 -12.64
CA ALA A 32 4.96 -5.54 -13.03
C ALA A 32 4.73 -5.25 -14.52
N VAL A 33 4.87 -6.25 -15.40
CA VAL A 33 4.58 -6.13 -16.84
C VAL A 33 3.08 -6.17 -17.11
N LEU A 34 2.32 -6.99 -16.36
CA LEU A 34 0.89 -7.18 -16.57
C LEU A 34 0.05 -5.96 -16.15
N PHE A 35 0.41 -5.29 -15.05
CA PHE A 35 -0.35 -4.14 -14.53
C PHE A 35 -0.58 -3.03 -15.57
N PRO A 36 0.44 -2.54 -16.31
CA PRO A 36 0.22 -1.57 -17.39
C PRO A 36 -0.71 -2.07 -18.51
N VAL A 37 -0.63 -3.36 -18.87
CA VAL A 37 -1.50 -3.96 -19.89
C VAL A 37 -2.96 -3.96 -19.42
N VAL A 38 -3.19 -4.41 -18.18
CA VAL A 38 -4.51 -4.42 -17.56
C VAL A 38 -5.05 -3.00 -17.42
N ARG A 39 -4.21 -2.03 -17.04
CA ARG A 39 -4.58 -0.61 -16.98
C ARG A 39 -5.12 -0.11 -18.32
N VAL A 40 -4.39 -0.35 -19.42
CA VAL A 40 -4.83 0.10 -20.75
C VAL A 40 -6.16 -0.55 -21.16
N LEU A 41 -6.38 -1.83 -20.81
CA LEU A 41 -7.64 -2.51 -21.09
C LEU A 41 -8.80 -1.93 -20.26
N LEU A 42 -8.63 -1.77 -18.95
CA LEU A 42 -9.66 -1.19 -18.08
C LEU A 42 -9.94 0.27 -18.39
N ASP A 43 -8.92 1.05 -18.77
CA ASP A 43 -9.08 2.43 -19.23
C ASP A 43 -10.07 2.51 -20.40
N LYS A 44 -9.94 1.61 -21.38
CA LYS A 44 -10.79 1.59 -22.58
C LYS A 44 -12.17 0.99 -22.31
N LEU A 45 -12.23 -0.08 -21.54
CA LEU A 45 -13.45 -0.89 -21.37
C LEU A 45 -14.35 -0.39 -20.24
N VAL A 46 -13.78 0.23 -19.21
CA VAL A 46 -14.49 0.55 -17.95
C VAL A 46 -14.35 2.01 -17.59
N PHE A 47 -13.12 2.51 -17.40
CA PHE A 47 -12.92 3.83 -16.78
C PHE A 47 -13.33 4.97 -17.71
N MET A 48 -13.02 4.89 -19.00
CA MET A 48 -13.43 5.91 -19.97
C MET A 48 -14.95 5.93 -20.19
N PRO A 49 -15.64 4.80 -20.45
CA PRO A 49 -17.10 4.79 -20.57
C PRO A 49 -17.80 5.31 -19.31
N LEU A 50 -17.40 4.85 -18.13
CA LEU A 50 -18.00 5.31 -16.86
C LEU A 50 -17.70 6.77 -16.59
N GLY A 51 -16.47 7.22 -16.83
CA GLY A 51 -16.10 8.63 -16.67
C GLY A 51 -16.89 9.56 -17.58
N ARG A 52 -17.11 9.16 -18.84
CA ARG A 52 -17.97 9.90 -19.78
C ARG A 52 -19.42 9.92 -19.33
N ALA A 53 -19.98 8.76 -18.98
CA ALA A 53 -21.38 8.65 -18.55
C ALA A 53 -21.68 9.42 -17.26
N SER A 54 -20.71 9.52 -16.35
CA SER A 54 -20.93 10.08 -15.02
C SER A 54 -20.75 11.59 -14.95
N PHE A 55 -19.90 12.20 -15.80
CA PHE A 55 -19.48 13.60 -15.62
C PHE A 55 -19.52 14.46 -16.89
N PHE A 56 -19.76 13.88 -18.07
CA PHE A 56 -19.90 14.66 -19.29
C PHE A 56 -21.39 14.89 -19.55
N PRO A 57 -21.85 16.16 -19.61
CA PRO A 57 -23.22 16.46 -19.98
C PRO A 57 -23.51 15.86 -21.36
N SER A 58 -24.70 15.32 -21.53
CA SER A 58 -25.10 14.79 -22.84
C SER A 58 -25.02 15.91 -23.89
N GLU A 59 -24.83 15.57 -25.16
CA GLU A 59 -24.80 16.55 -26.26
C GLU A 59 -26.08 17.43 -26.29
N ALA A 60 -27.19 16.94 -25.74
CA ALA A 60 -28.44 17.67 -25.56
C ALA A 60 -28.42 18.67 -24.38
N GLU A 61 -27.65 18.40 -23.32
CA GLU A 61 -27.45 19.32 -22.19
C GLU A 61 -26.47 20.44 -22.53
N LEU A 62 -25.42 20.12 -23.30
CA LEU A 62 -24.49 21.11 -23.86
C LEU A 62 -25.21 22.12 -24.76
N LYS A 63 -26.18 21.69 -25.58
CA LYS A 63 -27.01 22.58 -26.41
C LYS A 63 -28.01 23.44 -25.63
N LYS A 64 -28.34 23.07 -24.39
CA LYS A 64 -29.22 23.84 -23.50
C LYS A 64 -28.48 24.86 -22.64
N SER A 65 -27.16 24.71 -22.50
CA SER A 65 -26.32 25.61 -21.73
C SER A 65 -25.64 26.59 -22.68
N ASP A 66 -25.84 27.90 -22.47
CA ASP A 66 -25.10 28.96 -23.18
C ASP A 66 -23.61 29.02 -22.78
N ALA A 67 -23.17 28.16 -21.85
CA ALA A 67 -21.80 28.10 -21.39
C ALA A 67 -20.89 27.41 -22.43
N LYS A 68 -19.84 28.10 -22.88
CA LYS A 68 -18.70 27.47 -23.56
C LYS A 68 -18.02 26.52 -22.56
N VAL A 69 -18.30 25.23 -22.67
CA VAL A 69 -17.58 24.20 -21.91
C VAL A 69 -16.14 24.15 -22.41
N ASP A 70 -15.18 24.38 -21.53
CA ASP A 70 -13.76 24.23 -21.86
C ASP A 70 -13.43 22.75 -22.04
N GLN A 71 -13.35 22.32 -23.30
CA GLN A 71 -13.03 20.95 -23.66
C GLN A 71 -11.64 20.51 -23.13
N LYS A 72 -10.72 21.46 -22.93
CA LYS A 72 -9.38 21.17 -22.39
C LYS A 72 -9.46 20.81 -20.91
N ASP A 73 -10.18 21.60 -20.10
CA ASP A 73 -10.42 21.31 -18.69
C ASP A 73 -11.11 19.95 -18.51
N LEU A 74 -12.16 19.71 -19.29
CA LEU A 74 -12.93 18.48 -19.22
C LEU A 74 -12.10 17.23 -19.56
N ASN A 75 -11.23 17.32 -20.57
CA ASN A 75 -10.29 16.25 -20.91
C ASN A 75 -9.24 16.04 -19.81
N ASN A 76 -8.75 17.11 -19.18
CA ASN A 76 -7.80 17.03 -18.07
C ASN A 76 -8.43 16.35 -16.85
N ARG A 77 -9.67 16.71 -16.50
CA ARG A 77 -10.42 16.07 -15.41
C ARG A 77 -10.69 14.60 -15.68
N LEU A 78 -11.08 14.23 -16.90
CA LEU A 78 -11.24 12.83 -17.28
C LEU A 78 -9.92 12.06 -17.17
N PHE A 79 -8.79 12.67 -17.54
CA PHE A 79 -7.47 12.06 -17.37
C PHE A 79 -7.18 11.78 -15.89
N LYS A 80 -7.29 12.80 -15.02
CA LYS A 80 -7.09 12.66 -13.57
C LYS A 80 -8.07 11.66 -12.94
N TYR A 81 -9.34 11.65 -13.37
CA TYR A 81 -10.34 10.69 -12.92
C TYR A 81 -9.95 9.25 -13.23
N LYS A 82 -9.53 8.94 -14.46
CA LYS A 82 -9.10 7.58 -14.84
C LYS A 82 -7.86 7.14 -14.07
N GLU A 83 -6.91 8.04 -13.83
CA GLU A 83 -5.73 7.75 -13.02
C GLU A 83 -6.14 7.34 -11.59
N SER A 84 -7.00 8.13 -10.94
CA SER A 84 -7.50 7.80 -9.61
C SER A 84 -8.34 6.52 -9.60
N PHE A 85 -9.13 6.25 -10.65
CA PHE A 85 -9.92 5.03 -10.75
C PHE A 85 -9.03 3.78 -10.88
N TRP A 86 -7.97 3.84 -11.69
CA TRP A 86 -6.98 2.77 -11.77
C TRP A 86 -6.38 2.47 -10.39
N LYS A 87 -5.89 3.50 -9.70
CA LYS A 87 -5.29 3.38 -8.37
C LYS A 87 -6.27 2.79 -7.36
N ALA A 88 -7.49 3.35 -7.27
CA ALA A 88 -8.55 2.85 -6.38
C ALA A 88 -8.89 1.38 -6.64
N THR A 89 -8.94 0.96 -7.91
CA THR A 89 -9.22 -0.43 -8.29
C THR A 89 -8.12 -1.36 -7.80
N VAL A 90 -6.85 -1.01 -8.02
CA VAL A 90 -5.71 -1.84 -7.61
C VAL A 90 -5.66 -1.94 -6.08
N TYR A 91 -5.73 -0.82 -5.35
CA TYR A 91 -5.70 -0.84 -3.88
C TYR A 91 -6.87 -1.63 -3.30
N THR A 92 -8.07 -1.54 -3.89
CA THR A 92 -9.22 -2.34 -3.43
C THR A 92 -8.96 -3.83 -3.58
N ILE A 93 -8.36 -4.27 -4.70
CA ILE A 93 -8.01 -5.67 -4.94
C ILE A 93 -6.92 -6.14 -3.97
N LEU A 94 -5.84 -5.36 -3.82
CA LEU A 94 -4.72 -5.70 -2.94
C LEU A 94 -5.12 -5.77 -1.48
N VAL A 95 -5.87 -4.78 -0.98
CA VAL A 95 -6.41 -4.78 0.40
C VAL A 95 -7.37 -5.95 0.61
N SER A 96 -8.24 -6.26 -0.36
CA SER A 96 -9.15 -7.40 -0.25
C SER A 96 -8.38 -8.72 -0.17
N LEU A 97 -7.33 -8.88 -0.98
CA LEU A 97 -6.46 -10.05 -0.93
C LEU A 97 -5.71 -10.11 0.40
N ALA A 98 -5.13 -9.00 0.86
CA ALA A 98 -4.40 -8.91 2.11
C ALA A 98 -5.28 -9.27 3.32
N LEU A 99 -6.52 -8.80 3.34
CA LEU A 99 -7.52 -9.19 4.34
C LEU A 99 -7.85 -10.68 4.23
N TYR A 100 -8.14 -11.18 3.03
CA TYR A 100 -8.49 -12.58 2.81
C TYR A 100 -7.42 -13.54 3.31
N VAL A 101 -6.14 -13.24 3.05
CA VAL A 101 -5.02 -14.12 3.45
C VAL A 101 -4.55 -13.94 4.89
N SER A 102 -5.01 -12.88 5.59
CA SER A 102 -4.52 -12.55 6.94
C SER A 102 -5.60 -12.63 8.01
N ILE A 103 -6.88 -12.35 7.72
CA ILE A 103 -7.90 -12.13 8.77
C ILE A 103 -8.11 -13.32 9.73
N ASN A 104 -7.87 -14.54 9.26
CA ASN A 104 -8.00 -15.77 10.04
C ASN A 104 -6.67 -16.26 10.63
N GLU A 105 -5.57 -15.56 10.36
CA GLU A 105 -4.24 -15.90 10.87
C GLU A 105 -4.01 -15.28 12.25
N SER A 106 -3.31 -15.99 13.14
CA SER A 106 -3.08 -15.51 14.52
C SER A 106 -2.31 -14.18 14.56
N PHE A 107 -1.47 -13.92 13.56
CA PHE A 107 -0.70 -12.69 13.46
C PHE A 107 -1.53 -11.44 13.13
N PHE A 108 -2.78 -11.60 12.68
CA PHE A 108 -3.64 -10.47 12.35
C PHE A 108 -4.07 -9.68 13.59
N THR A 109 -4.18 -10.36 14.74
CA THR A 109 -4.65 -9.75 15.99
C THR A 109 -3.55 -9.64 17.05
N ASP A 110 -2.49 -10.45 16.94
CA ASP A 110 -1.43 -10.51 17.94
C ASP A 110 -0.05 -10.52 17.29
N THR A 111 0.70 -9.43 17.51
CA THR A 111 2.00 -9.16 16.90
C THR A 111 3.05 -10.21 17.23
N ARG A 112 2.92 -10.91 18.36
CA ARG A 112 3.86 -11.98 18.75
C ARG A 112 3.96 -13.06 17.68
N TYR A 113 2.84 -13.35 17.00
CA TYR A 113 2.79 -14.37 15.95
C TYR A 113 3.47 -13.95 14.63
N PHE A 114 3.94 -12.70 14.50
CA PHE A 114 4.90 -12.35 13.44
C PHE A 114 6.20 -13.15 13.58
N TRP A 115 6.60 -13.46 14.81
CA TRP A 115 7.90 -14.02 15.14
C TRP A 115 7.82 -15.44 15.70
N LEU A 116 6.71 -15.81 16.36
CA LEU A 116 6.50 -17.17 16.84
C LEU A 116 6.54 -18.18 15.69
N GLY A 117 7.26 -19.28 15.91
CA GLY A 117 7.58 -20.29 14.91
C GLY A 117 8.90 -20.04 14.17
N CYS A 118 9.57 -18.90 14.40
CA CYS A 118 10.93 -18.68 13.95
C CYS A 118 11.91 -19.37 14.90
N THR A 119 12.49 -20.49 14.48
CA THR A 119 13.47 -21.25 15.29
C THR A 119 14.86 -21.28 14.66
N GLU A 120 15.00 -20.82 13.42
CA GLU A 120 16.26 -20.70 12.69
C GLU A 120 16.27 -19.39 11.89
N PHE A 121 17.43 -18.71 11.84
CA PHE A 121 17.62 -17.42 11.17
C PHE A 121 19.11 -17.20 10.85
N PRO A 122 19.51 -16.61 9.69
CA PRO A 122 18.69 -16.12 8.58
C PRO A 122 18.58 -17.13 7.41
N PRO A 123 17.44 -17.16 6.68
CA PRO A 123 16.20 -16.44 6.94
C PRO A 123 15.36 -17.11 8.02
N CYS A 124 14.29 -16.44 8.46
CA CYS A 124 13.34 -17.07 9.37
C CYS A 124 12.69 -18.30 8.71
N ASN A 125 12.60 -19.42 9.42
CA ASN A 125 12.27 -20.73 8.85
C ASN A 125 10.79 -21.12 8.87
N TYR A 126 9.87 -20.25 9.33
CA TYR A 126 8.45 -20.59 9.30
C TYR A 126 7.88 -20.68 7.88
N GLU A 127 6.86 -21.51 7.70
CA GLU A 127 6.21 -21.68 6.40
C GLU A 127 5.39 -20.45 5.98
N VAL A 128 5.48 -20.11 4.70
CA VAL A 128 4.70 -19.02 4.09
C VAL A 128 3.61 -19.58 3.20
N SER A 129 2.36 -19.23 3.50
CA SER A 129 1.20 -19.63 2.71
C SER A 129 1.29 -19.13 1.26
N ARG A 130 0.67 -19.85 0.32
CA ARG A 130 0.64 -19.45 -1.09
C ARG A 130 -0.04 -18.09 -1.29
N GLY A 131 -1.07 -17.79 -0.47
CA GLY A 131 -1.76 -16.51 -0.50
C GLY A 131 -0.86 -15.34 -0.13
N LEU A 132 -0.05 -15.47 0.94
CA LEU A 132 0.91 -14.44 1.32
C LEU A 132 2.00 -14.22 0.26
N ARG A 133 2.45 -15.30 -0.40
CA ARG A 133 3.41 -15.18 -1.52
C ARG A 133 2.81 -14.45 -2.71
N LEU A 134 1.55 -14.75 -3.05
CA LEU A 134 0.83 -14.06 -4.12
C LEU A 134 0.66 -12.57 -3.79
N LEU A 135 0.23 -12.26 -2.56
CA LEU A 135 0.11 -10.88 -2.08
C LEU A 135 1.44 -10.14 -2.26
N TYR A 136 2.53 -10.68 -1.71
CA TYR A 136 3.87 -10.10 -1.83
C TYR A 136 4.31 -9.87 -3.28
N ALA A 137 4.04 -10.82 -4.17
CA ALA A 137 4.40 -10.70 -5.57
C ALA A 137 3.59 -9.61 -6.29
N LEU A 138 2.28 -9.52 -6.02
CA LEU A 138 1.43 -8.49 -6.61
C LEU A 138 1.79 -7.10 -6.09
N GLU A 139 2.03 -6.96 -4.79
CA GLU A 139 2.50 -5.72 -4.16
C GLU A 139 3.83 -5.27 -4.78
N LEU A 140 4.83 -6.16 -4.80
CA LEU A 140 6.13 -5.85 -5.40
C LEU A 140 5.99 -5.47 -6.88
N GLY A 141 5.20 -6.22 -7.64
CA GLY A 141 4.96 -5.94 -9.05
C GLY A 141 4.30 -4.59 -9.28
N TYR A 142 3.31 -4.23 -8.45
CA TYR A 142 2.63 -2.94 -8.52
C TYR A 142 3.57 -1.77 -8.20
N TYR A 143 4.39 -1.89 -7.16
CA TYR A 143 5.35 -0.84 -6.80
C TYR A 143 6.48 -0.72 -7.83
N ILE A 144 6.97 -1.82 -8.41
CA ILE A 144 7.98 -1.79 -9.48
C ILE A 144 7.45 -1.04 -10.70
N GLN A 145 6.24 -1.33 -11.17
CA GLN A 145 5.68 -0.63 -12.34
C GLN A 145 5.31 0.82 -12.02
N ALA A 146 5.04 1.15 -10.75
CA ALA A 146 4.69 2.50 -10.34
C ALA A 146 5.87 3.47 -10.49
N VAL A 147 7.12 3.01 -10.35
CA VAL A 147 8.32 3.85 -10.51
C VAL A 147 8.42 4.51 -11.91
N PRO A 148 8.45 3.77 -13.04
CA PRO A 148 8.47 4.40 -14.36
C PRO A 148 7.18 5.18 -14.63
N THR A 149 6.04 4.71 -14.13
CA THR A 149 4.75 5.42 -14.26
C THR A 149 4.82 6.80 -13.60
N LEU A 150 5.38 6.90 -12.39
CA LEU A 150 5.62 8.16 -11.69
C LEU A 150 6.62 9.06 -12.42
N MET A 151 7.70 8.49 -12.97
CA MET A 151 8.73 9.29 -13.64
C MET A 151 8.27 9.91 -14.96
N PHE A 152 7.40 9.22 -15.70
CA PHE A 152 7.13 9.56 -17.10
C PHE A 152 5.65 9.83 -17.43
N TRP A 153 4.71 9.38 -16.60
CA TRP A 153 3.29 9.34 -16.97
C TRP A 153 2.35 10.05 -15.99
N GLU A 154 2.65 10.01 -14.69
CA GLU A 154 1.81 10.67 -13.69
C GLU A 154 2.06 12.18 -13.65
N VAL A 155 1.02 12.91 -13.25
CA VAL A 155 1.11 14.36 -13.04
C VAL A 155 2.10 14.63 -11.90
N ARG A 156 3.14 15.39 -12.19
CA ARG A 156 4.13 15.81 -11.20
C ARG A 156 3.45 16.72 -10.16
N ARG A 157 3.70 16.41 -8.89
CA ARG A 157 3.17 17.13 -7.72
C ARG A 157 4.33 17.68 -6.90
N LYS A 158 4.03 18.65 -6.02
CA LYS A 158 5.03 19.33 -5.18
C LYS A 158 5.81 18.36 -4.27
N ASP A 159 5.24 17.21 -3.92
CA ASP A 159 5.84 16.15 -3.11
C ASP A 159 6.41 14.98 -3.93
N PHE A 160 6.79 15.22 -5.19
CA PHE A 160 7.29 14.18 -6.10
C PHE A 160 8.49 13.41 -5.52
N TRP A 161 9.45 14.11 -4.91
CA TRP A 161 10.69 13.46 -4.43
C TRP A 161 10.45 12.63 -3.18
N GLU A 162 9.58 13.11 -2.29
CA GLU A 162 9.13 12.37 -1.12
C GLU A 162 8.36 11.12 -1.53
N ASN A 163 7.49 11.22 -2.54
CA ASN A 163 6.77 10.07 -3.09
C ASN A 163 7.71 9.08 -3.79
N MET A 164 8.71 9.54 -4.54
CA MET A 164 9.72 8.67 -5.15
C MET A 164 10.57 7.95 -4.09
N ALA A 165 11.01 8.67 -3.05
CA ALA A 165 11.77 8.09 -1.95
C ALA A 165 10.95 7.04 -1.19
N HIS A 166 9.65 7.30 -0.99
CA HIS A 166 8.71 6.30 -0.48
C HIS A 166 8.67 5.05 -1.36
N HIS A 167 8.51 5.18 -2.68
CA HIS A 167 8.44 4.02 -3.58
C HIS A 167 9.71 3.17 -3.52
N ILE A 168 10.89 3.81 -3.51
CA ILE A 168 12.17 3.10 -3.39
C ILE A 168 12.25 2.38 -2.04
N ALA A 169 11.89 3.05 -0.94
CA ALA A 169 11.88 2.44 0.39
C ALA A 169 10.89 1.28 0.50
N THR A 170 9.70 1.41 -0.09
CA THR A 170 8.68 0.36 -0.10
C THR A 170 9.12 -0.85 -0.92
N ILE A 171 9.69 -0.67 -2.12
CA ILE A 171 10.29 -1.77 -2.90
C ILE A 171 11.39 -2.47 -2.08
N GLY A 172 12.23 -1.69 -1.40
CA GLY A 172 13.25 -2.19 -0.48
C GLY A 172 12.65 -3.01 0.67
N LEU A 173 11.62 -2.50 1.35
CA LEU A 173 10.90 -3.18 2.43
C LEU A 173 10.28 -4.49 1.97
N ILE A 174 9.60 -4.51 0.83
CA ILE A 174 8.95 -5.72 0.29
C ILE A 174 10.01 -6.76 -0.06
N THR A 175 11.02 -6.38 -0.83
CA THR A 175 12.09 -7.28 -1.27
C THR A 175 12.86 -7.82 -0.06
N TYR A 176 13.26 -6.95 0.86
CA TYR A 176 14.03 -7.34 2.03
C TYR A 176 13.24 -8.23 2.97
N SER A 177 12.00 -7.86 3.32
CA SER A 177 11.15 -8.68 4.20
C SER A 177 10.82 -10.04 3.58
N TYR A 178 10.65 -10.13 2.26
CA TYR A 178 10.49 -11.42 1.60
C TYR A 178 11.78 -12.27 1.69
N GLN A 179 12.95 -11.64 1.52
CA GLN A 179 14.25 -12.31 1.61
C GLN A 179 14.58 -12.84 3.00
N VAL A 180 14.27 -12.11 4.07
CA VAL A 180 14.52 -12.57 5.46
C VAL A 180 13.35 -13.34 6.07
N ASN A 181 12.25 -13.48 5.31
CA ASN A 181 11.00 -14.09 5.73
C ASN A 181 10.32 -13.37 6.91
N PHE A 182 10.09 -12.06 6.76
CA PHE A 182 9.29 -11.20 7.63
C PHE A 182 7.90 -10.94 7.00
N VAL A 183 7.38 -11.96 6.31
CA VAL A 183 6.16 -11.83 5.49
C VAL A 183 4.89 -11.57 6.30
N LYS A 184 4.82 -12.12 7.52
CA LYS A 184 3.65 -11.92 8.40
C LYS A 184 3.52 -10.45 8.83
N VAL A 185 4.62 -9.84 9.29
CA VAL A 185 4.63 -8.43 9.65
C VAL A 185 4.44 -7.55 8.42
N GLY A 186 5.04 -7.88 7.27
CA GLY A 186 4.85 -7.10 6.05
C GLY A 186 3.42 -7.16 5.47
N ALA A 187 2.68 -8.26 5.67
CA ALA A 187 1.25 -8.28 5.33
C ALA A 187 0.45 -7.23 6.13
N MET A 188 0.78 -7.04 7.41
CA MET A 188 0.19 -5.98 8.23
C MET A 188 0.68 -4.59 7.81
N VAL A 189 1.94 -4.47 7.36
CA VAL A 189 2.43 -3.23 6.72
C VAL A 189 1.54 -2.90 5.52
N PHE A 190 1.32 -3.79 4.56
CA PHE A 190 0.45 -3.51 3.39
C PHE A 190 -0.94 -3.01 3.79
N LEU A 191 -1.62 -3.74 4.70
CA LEU A 191 -2.95 -3.34 5.19
C LEU A 191 -2.96 -1.94 5.82
N CYS A 192 -1.94 -1.59 6.59
CA CYS A 192 -1.85 -0.28 7.23
C CYS A 192 -1.71 0.87 6.22
N HIS A 193 -1.11 0.61 5.06
CA HIS A 193 -0.83 1.64 4.07
C HIS A 193 -1.97 1.74 3.07
N ASP A 194 -2.29 0.64 2.40
CA ASP A 194 -3.12 0.62 1.19
C ASP A 194 -4.60 0.95 1.44
N VAL A 195 -5.13 0.63 2.64
CA VAL A 195 -6.54 0.89 2.97
C VAL A 195 -6.91 2.37 2.84
N ASN A 196 -5.96 3.27 3.09
CA ASN A 196 -6.18 4.71 3.02
C ASN A 196 -6.32 5.19 1.58
N ASP A 197 -5.57 4.57 0.67
CA ASP A 197 -5.46 5.06 -0.69
C ASP A 197 -6.74 4.77 -1.49
N ILE A 198 -7.53 3.77 -1.07
CA ILE A 198 -8.91 3.56 -1.57
C ILE A 198 -9.77 4.80 -1.34
N PHE A 199 -9.79 5.33 -0.11
CA PHE A 199 -10.60 6.49 0.25
C PHE A 199 -10.04 7.78 -0.37
N MET A 200 -8.72 7.94 -0.39
CA MET A 200 -8.06 9.09 -1.01
C MET A 200 -8.38 9.19 -2.51
N GLU A 201 -8.20 8.09 -3.24
CA GLU A 201 -8.45 8.07 -4.69
C GLU A 201 -9.95 8.15 -5.00
N GLY A 202 -10.81 7.57 -4.16
CA GLY A 202 -12.25 7.77 -4.23
C GLY A 202 -12.66 9.24 -4.05
N ALA A 203 -12.06 9.95 -3.08
CA ALA A 203 -12.33 11.37 -2.87
C ALA A 203 -11.91 12.22 -4.07
N LYS A 204 -10.75 11.92 -4.67
CA LYS A 204 -10.27 12.56 -5.90
C LYS A 204 -11.21 12.30 -7.07
N MET A 205 -11.60 11.05 -7.29
CA MET A 205 -12.60 10.67 -8.31
C MET A 205 -13.88 11.48 -8.14
N ALA A 206 -14.43 11.52 -6.93
CA ALA A 206 -15.65 12.27 -6.63
C ALA A 206 -15.49 13.78 -6.85
N ARG A 207 -14.28 14.32 -6.61
CA ARG A 207 -13.98 15.74 -6.84
C ARG A 207 -13.87 16.06 -8.33
N TYR A 208 -13.15 15.24 -9.09
CA TYR A 208 -13.06 15.39 -10.55
C TYR A 208 -14.42 15.23 -11.23
N ALA A 209 -15.32 14.49 -10.59
CA ALA A 209 -16.71 14.30 -10.94
C ALA A 209 -17.66 15.45 -10.59
N GLU A 210 -17.19 16.50 -9.90
CA GLU A 210 -18.05 17.59 -9.36
C GLU A 210 -19.18 17.11 -8.43
N HIS A 211 -19.01 15.98 -7.75
CA HIS A 211 -19.95 15.61 -6.69
C HIS A 211 -19.86 16.59 -5.52
N LYS A 212 -21.01 17.08 -5.06
CA LYS A 212 -21.07 18.18 -4.08
C LYS A 212 -20.59 17.81 -2.67
N TRP A 213 -21.04 16.67 -2.14
CA TRP A 213 -20.77 16.29 -0.74
C TRP A 213 -19.87 15.06 -0.60
N LEU A 214 -19.85 14.19 -1.62
CA LEU A 214 -19.12 12.92 -1.58
C LEU A 214 -17.59 13.07 -1.42
N PRO A 215 -16.90 14.04 -2.08
CA PRO A 215 -15.47 14.24 -1.87
C PRO A 215 -15.13 14.56 -0.42
N THR A 216 -15.93 15.40 0.22
CA THR A 216 -15.75 15.78 1.63
C THR A 216 -15.99 14.60 2.56
N ALA A 217 -17.03 13.80 2.32
CA ALA A 217 -17.29 12.60 3.11
C ALA A 217 -16.15 11.57 2.98
N LEU A 218 -15.69 11.29 1.76
CA LEU A 218 -14.58 10.37 1.51
C LEU A 218 -13.26 10.89 2.08
N PHE A 219 -13.01 12.21 2.01
CA PHE A 219 -11.84 12.83 2.64
C PHE A 219 -11.88 12.68 4.17
N ALA A 220 -13.04 12.81 4.81
CA ALA A 220 -13.17 12.58 6.25
C ALA A 220 -12.89 11.11 6.63
N VAL A 221 -13.41 10.15 5.86
CA VAL A 221 -13.12 8.71 6.07
C VAL A 221 -11.63 8.42 5.84
N PHE A 222 -11.03 9.00 4.80
CA PHE A 222 -9.59 8.92 4.53
C PHE A 222 -8.76 9.44 5.71
N MET A 223 -9.11 10.59 6.30
CA MET A 223 -8.39 11.10 7.46
C MET A 223 -8.50 10.15 8.65
N LEU A 224 -9.71 9.66 8.95
CA LEU A 224 -9.92 8.73 10.04
C LEU A 224 -9.10 7.44 9.85
N SER A 225 -9.11 6.87 8.64
CA SER A 225 -8.33 5.69 8.33
C SER A 225 -6.82 5.98 8.45
N TRP A 226 -6.36 7.12 7.94
CA TRP A 226 -4.94 7.51 7.92
C TRP A 226 -4.36 7.61 9.33
N PHE A 227 -5.04 8.34 10.21
CA PHE A 227 -4.57 8.51 11.59
C PHE A 227 -4.67 7.21 12.38
N THR A 228 -5.68 6.39 12.13
CA THR A 228 -5.81 5.10 12.79
C THR A 228 -4.72 4.12 12.34
N SER A 229 -4.48 3.98 11.03
CA SER A 229 -3.61 2.94 10.52
C SER A 229 -2.13 3.36 10.47
N ARG A 230 -1.81 4.56 9.96
CA ARG A 230 -0.41 5.00 9.75
C ARG A 230 0.18 5.75 10.94
N ILE A 231 -0.64 6.44 11.74
CA ILE A 231 -0.16 7.27 12.86
C ILE A 231 -0.31 6.57 14.21
N TYR A 232 -1.36 5.80 14.42
CA TYR A 232 -1.54 5.02 15.64
C TYR A 232 -1.05 3.58 15.49
N TYR A 233 -1.68 2.78 14.62
CA TYR A 233 -1.45 1.34 14.58
C TYR A 233 -0.02 0.98 14.13
N PHE A 234 0.46 1.61 13.06
CA PHE A 234 1.79 1.34 12.50
C PHE A 234 2.94 1.50 13.52
N PRO A 235 3.11 2.63 14.23
CA PRO A 235 4.15 2.72 15.26
C PRO A 235 3.86 1.88 16.50
N ALA A 236 2.61 1.84 16.98
CA ALA A 236 2.27 1.20 18.26
C ALA A 236 2.34 -0.33 18.22
N TYR A 237 2.04 -0.94 17.06
CA TYR A 237 2.01 -2.39 16.91
C TYR A 237 3.13 -2.89 15.99
N VAL A 238 3.24 -2.36 14.77
CA VAL A 238 4.19 -2.88 13.77
C VAL A 238 5.64 -2.53 14.13
N ILE A 239 5.95 -1.25 14.32
CA ILE A 239 7.32 -0.81 14.65
C ILE A 239 7.74 -1.32 16.03
N ARG A 240 6.87 -1.20 17.04
CA ARG A 240 7.12 -1.73 18.39
C ARG A 240 7.46 -3.23 18.36
N SER A 241 6.70 -4.00 17.58
CA SER A 241 6.93 -5.43 17.43
C SER A 241 8.30 -5.71 16.81
N VAL A 242 8.64 -5.08 15.68
CA VAL A 242 9.96 -5.26 15.02
C VAL A 242 11.12 -4.86 15.94
N TYR A 243 10.94 -3.84 16.79
CA TYR A 243 11.98 -3.36 17.70
C TYR A 243 12.21 -4.31 18.90
N HIS A 244 11.16 -4.92 19.46
CA HIS A 244 11.25 -5.71 20.70
C HIS A 244 11.16 -7.23 20.49
N GLU A 245 10.17 -7.68 19.73
CA GLU A 245 9.73 -9.07 19.75
C GLU A 245 10.70 -10.05 19.05
N PRO A 246 11.44 -9.70 17.98
CA PRO A 246 12.50 -10.58 17.45
C PRO A 246 13.57 -10.91 18.48
N ILE A 247 13.94 -9.94 19.33
CA ILE A 247 14.97 -10.13 20.35
C ILE A 247 14.42 -11.03 21.47
N GLU A 248 13.21 -10.75 21.94
CA GLU A 248 12.63 -11.44 23.09
C GLU A 248 12.11 -12.83 22.78
N LEU A 249 11.48 -13.02 21.62
CA LEU A 249 10.80 -14.26 21.25
C LEU A 249 11.66 -15.20 20.41
N VAL A 250 12.69 -14.69 19.72
CA VAL A 250 13.54 -15.50 18.84
C VAL A 250 14.97 -15.54 19.37
N ALA A 251 15.64 -14.38 19.47
CA ALA A 251 17.07 -14.33 19.78
C ALA A 251 17.41 -14.93 21.15
N LYS A 252 16.73 -14.48 22.21
CA LYS A 252 16.96 -14.97 23.59
C LYS A 252 16.53 -16.43 23.79
N VAL A 253 15.52 -16.90 23.06
CA VAL A 253 14.91 -18.22 23.24
C VAL A 253 15.72 -19.30 22.54
N TYR A 254 16.17 -19.04 21.32
CA TYR A 254 16.87 -20.02 20.48
C TYR A 254 18.38 -19.78 20.38
N ASP A 255 18.92 -18.79 21.10
CA ASP A 255 20.33 -18.38 21.05
C ASP A 255 20.79 -18.03 19.63
N ILE A 256 19.95 -17.28 18.90
CA ILE A 256 20.21 -16.87 17.52
C ILE A 256 20.53 -15.38 17.50
N ASN A 257 21.49 -14.99 16.66
CA ASN A 257 21.80 -13.59 16.42
C ASN A 257 20.89 -13.02 15.30
N PRO A 258 19.93 -12.13 15.60
CA PRO A 258 19.06 -11.54 14.58
C PRO A 258 19.72 -10.37 13.83
N HIS A 259 20.91 -9.94 14.24
CA HIS A 259 21.65 -8.86 13.63
C HIS A 259 22.20 -9.25 12.24
N PRO A 260 22.24 -8.33 11.27
CA PRO A 260 21.77 -6.94 11.29
C PRO A 260 20.30 -6.76 10.83
N HIS A 261 19.54 -7.85 10.76
CA HIS A 261 18.36 -7.91 9.89
C HIS A 261 17.13 -7.18 10.42
N TRP A 262 16.88 -7.26 11.73
CA TRP A 262 15.78 -6.52 12.35
C TRP A 262 16.04 -5.01 12.34
N GLU A 263 17.31 -4.56 12.46
CA GLU A 263 17.64 -3.13 12.40
C GLU A 263 17.49 -2.54 11.00
N ILE A 264 17.90 -3.28 9.98
CA ILE A 264 17.72 -2.84 8.58
C ILE A 264 16.22 -2.66 8.30
N PHE A 265 15.41 -3.65 8.68
CA PHE A 265 13.97 -3.58 8.49
C PHE A 265 13.34 -2.44 9.29
N LEU A 266 13.71 -2.30 10.58
CA LEU A 266 13.26 -1.22 11.45
C LEU A 266 13.61 0.17 10.89
N THR A 267 14.83 0.34 10.38
CA THR A 267 15.30 1.62 9.83
C THR A 267 14.45 2.04 8.65
N LEU A 268 14.13 1.11 7.75
CA LEU A 268 13.23 1.38 6.63
C LEU A 268 11.80 1.72 7.09
N LEU A 269 11.27 1.03 8.11
CA LEU A 269 9.94 1.35 8.67
C LEU A 269 9.92 2.73 9.35
N CYS A 270 10.98 3.13 10.06
CA CYS A 270 11.11 4.44 10.68
C CYS A 270 11.25 5.55 9.63
N PHE A 271 11.97 5.29 8.53
CA PHE A 271 12.00 6.20 7.38
C PHE A 271 10.59 6.40 6.81
N LEU A 272 9.86 5.30 6.61
CA LEU A 272 8.48 5.32 6.12
C LEU A 272 7.56 6.12 7.06
N PHE A 273 7.68 5.89 8.37
CA PHE A 273 6.92 6.63 9.38
C PHE A 273 7.22 8.13 9.36
N SER A 274 8.47 8.53 9.14
CA SER A 274 8.85 9.94 9.03
C SER A 274 8.13 10.64 7.87
N LEU A 275 7.98 9.95 6.73
CA LEU A 275 7.17 10.45 5.61
C LEU A 275 5.68 10.53 5.97
N HIS A 276 5.14 9.59 6.75
CA HIS A 276 3.76 9.69 7.24
C HIS A 276 3.53 10.90 8.13
N LEU A 277 4.48 11.27 8.99
CA LEU A 277 4.39 12.49 9.79
C LEU A 277 4.36 13.73 8.89
N TYR A 278 5.20 13.78 7.86
CA TYR A 278 5.19 14.84 6.86
C TYR A 278 3.84 14.96 6.13
N TRP A 279 3.31 13.86 5.59
CA TRP A 279 2.01 13.89 4.92
C TRP A 279 0.85 14.15 5.88
N SER A 280 0.94 13.72 7.15
CA SER A 280 -0.06 14.06 8.17
C SER A 280 -0.15 15.56 8.39
N TYR A 281 0.99 16.25 8.41
CA TYR A 281 1.01 17.71 8.46
C TYR A 281 0.30 18.33 7.24
N LEU A 282 0.53 17.82 6.03
CA LEU A 282 -0.17 18.30 4.83
C LEU A 282 -1.68 18.03 4.88
N ILE A 283 -2.10 16.85 5.32
CA ILE A 283 -3.51 16.48 5.47
C ILE A 283 -4.22 17.41 6.46
N LEU A 284 -3.62 17.64 7.63
CA LEU A 284 -4.16 18.57 8.63
C LEU A 284 -4.21 20.01 8.10
N ARG A 285 -3.23 20.42 7.30
CA ARG A 285 -3.24 21.73 6.64
C ARG A 285 -4.39 21.87 5.64
N ILE A 286 -4.69 20.83 4.87
CA ILE A 286 -5.86 20.81 3.96
C ILE A 286 -7.15 20.88 4.78
N ALA A 287 -7.28 20.05 5.82
CA ALA A 287 -8.46 20.01 6.68
C ALA A 287 -8.71 21.36 7.36
N TRP A 288 -7.65 22.02 7.86
CA TRP A 288 -7.75 23.36 8.44
C TRP A 288 -8.28 24.39 7.44
N ARG A 289 -7.75 24.39 6.21
CA ARG A 289 -8.23 25.29 5.14
C ARG A 289 -9.68 25.04 4.77
N GLN A 290 -10.11 23.78 4.76
CA GLN A 290 -11.48 23.43 4.46
C GLN A 290 -12.46 23.85 5.56
N LEU A 291 -12.05 23.78 6.83
CA LEU A 291 -12.90 24.14 7.97
C LEU A 291 -12.95 25.64 8.27
N PHE A 292 -11.82 26.35 8.08
CA PHE A 292 -11.65 27.73 8.52
C PHE A 292 -11.32 28.73 7.38
N GLY A 293 -11.16 28.25 6.14
CA GLY A 293 -10.98 29.08 4.94
C GLY A 293 -12.24 29.10 4.05
N ASP A 294 -12.08 29.37 2.75
CA ASP A 294 -13.18 29.53 1.78
C ASP A 294 -13.95 28.22 1.43
N GLY A 295 -13.80 27.17 2.25
CA GLY A 295 -14.62 25.94 2.18
C GLY A 295 -14.24 24.93 1.09
N GLN A 296 -13.23 25.19 0.25
CA GLN A 296 -12.80 24.24 -0.78
C GLN A 296 -11.62 23.37 -0.34
N ALA A 297 -11.78 22.04 -0.48
CA ALA A 297 -10.75 21.04 -0.24
C ALA A 297 -9.79 20.93 -1.45
N GLU A 298 -8.98 21.95 -1.68
CA GLU A 298 -7.94 21.91 -2.70
C GLU A 298 -6.76 21.02 -2.25
N ASP A 299 -6.30 20.15 -3.14
CA ASP A 299 -5.10 19.35 -2.86
C ASP A 299 -3.87 20.24 -3.00
N VAL A 300 -3.31 20.66 -1.85
CA VAL A 300 -2.16 21.57 -1.77
C VAL A 300 -0.88 21.06 -2.43
N ARG A 301 -0.89 19.81 -2.91
CA ARG A 301 0.21 19.18 -3.63
C ARG A 301 0.12 19.34 -5.15
N GLU A 302 -1.02 19.77 -5.71
CA GLU A 302 -1.13 20.05 -7.14
C GLU A 302 -0.21 21.25 -7.51
N GLU A 303 0.48 21.14 -8.66
CA GLU A 303 1.27 22.25 -9.23
C GLU A 303 0.30 23.33 -9.74
N ASP A 304 0.68 24.61 -9.57
CA ASP A 304 -0.08 25.76 -10.06
C ASP A 304 0.03 25.88 -11.60
#